data_AF-A0A0P9E1E9-F1
#
_entry.id   AF-A0A0P9E1E9-F1
#
_cell.length_a   1.000
_cell.length_b   1.000
_cell.length_c   1.000
_cell.angle_alpha   90.00
_cell.angle_beta   90.00
_cell.angle_gamma   90.00
#
_symmetry.space_group_name_H-M   'P 1'
#
loop_
_entity.id
_entity.type
_entity.pdbx_description
1 polymer ?
#
loop_
_entity_poly.entity_id
_entity_poly.type
_entity_poly.pdbx_seq_one_letter_code
_entity_poly.pdbx_strand_id
1 'polypeptide(L)'
;MLFVRNLKGADRGSMLGRMGNNLIRQDIDDITQKSGLNFIINTVQDGEGKVLKVFAGEPVDAHKCGLSHAKEVMRATIPTKGDIVIASPGVKSHEVSLYQSGSRVFGSMEGLVKKGGTVVLVSSCHDGIYEGIGKEKEFFRSLLSCYRGHKEVLN
;
A
#
# COMPACT_ATOMS: atom_id res chain seq x y z
N MET A 1 5.53 -3.88 -19.44
CA MET A 1 5.28 -3.11 -18.21
C MET A 1 5.13 -1.63 -18.54
N LEU A 2 3.88 -1.22 -18.69
CA LEU A 2 3.39 0.15 -18.79
C LEU A 2 3.88 1.02 -17.62
N PHE A 3 3.94 0.50 -16.40
CA PHE A 3 4.39 1.22 -15.21
C PHE A 3 5.85 1.66 -15.33
N VAL A 4 6.77 0.71 -15.57
CA VAL A 4 8.21 0.99 -15.65
C VAL A 4 8.52 2.01 -16.77
N ARG A 5 7.83 1.90 -17.90
CA ARG A 5 8.03 2.79 -19.06
C ARG A 5 7.47 4.19 -18.84
N ASN A 6 6.44 4.33 -18.01
CA ASN A 6 5.70 5.59 -17.84
C ASN A 6 5.75 6.13 -16.40
N LEU A 7 6.70 5.65 -15.58
CA LEU A 7 6.80 5.99 -14.16
C LEU A 7 6.77 7.51 -13.92
N LYS A 8 7.50 8.28 -14.74
CA LYS A 8 7.57 9.74 -14.65
C LYS A 8 6.25 10.44 -15.04
N GLY A 9 5.40 9.80 -15.83
CA GLY A 9 4.09 10.30 -16.25
C GLY A 9 2.91 9.76 -15.41
N ALA A 10 3.19 8.88 -14.45
CA ALA A 10 2.15 8.23 -13.64
C ALA A 10 1.51 9.16 -12.58
N ASP A 11 2.15 10.30 -12.27
CA ASP A 11 1.74 11.25 -11.23
C ASP A 11 1.21 10.53 -9.96
N ARG A 12 0.06 10.92 -9.40
CA ARG A 12 -0.59 10.26 -8.25
C ARG A 12 -1.49 9.09 -8.68
N GLY A 13 -1.21 8.43 -9.80
CA GLY A 13 -1.98 7.32 -10.34
C GLY A 13 -1.94 6.06 -9.47
N SER A 14 -0.87 5.88 -8.69
CA SER A 14 -0.59 4.68 -7.89
C SER A 14 -0.92 4.86 -6.41
N MET A 15 -2.14 5.33 -6.10
CA MET A 15 -2.59 5.60 -4.73
C MET A 15 -3.49 4.50 -4.18
N LEU A 16 -3.58 4.41 -2.85
CA LEU A 16 -4.44 3.45 -2.16
C LEU A 16 -5.89 3.58 -2.62
N GLY A 17 -6.53 2.46 -2.96
CA GLY A 17 -7.93 2.40 -3.39
C GLY A 17 -8.21 2.98 -4.80
N ARG A 18 -7.20 3.48 -5.51
CA ARG A 18 -7.33 4.03 -6.86
C ARG A 18 -7.08 2.95 -7.93
N MET A 19 -8.10 2.73 -8.76
CA MET A 19 -8.01 1.81 -9.91
C MET A 19 -7.91 2.57 -11.24
N GLY A 20 -8.66 3.66 -11.38
CA GLY A 20 -8.63 4.49 -12.58
C GLY A 20 -7.29 5.21 -12.72
N ASN A 21 -6.68 5.08 -13.90
CA ASN A 21 -5.34 5.61 -14.23
C ASN A 21 -4.21 5.08 -13.34
N ASN A 22 -4.38 3.91 -12.73
CA ASN A 22 -3.33 3.24 -11.98
C ASN A 22 -2.55 2.30 -12.92
N LEU A 23 -1.37 2.75 -13.38
CA LEU A 23 -0.54 2.01 -14.34
C LEU A 23 0.00 0.69 -13.77
N ILE A 24 0.24 0.61 -12.45
CA ILE A 24 0.62 -0.64 -11.79
C ILE A 24 -0.51 -1.65 -11.91
N ARG A 25 -1.75 -1.22 -11.63
CA ARG A 25 -2.90 -2.10 -11.74
C ARG A 25 -3.10 -2.58 -13.18
N GLN A 26 -2.97 -1.69 -14.16
CA GLN A 26 -3.09 -2.05 -15.57
C GLN A 26 -2.04 -3.09 -15.98
N ASP A 27 -0.80 -2.96 -15.49
CA ASP A 27 0.23 -3.97 -15.71
C ASP A 27 -0.11 -5.31 -15.08
N ILE A 28 -0.67 -5.32 -13.86
CA ILE A 28 -1.12 -6.55 -13.20
C ILE A 28 -2.21 -7.24 -14.02
N ASP A 29 -3.20 -6.50 -14.52
CA ASP A 29 -4.29 -7.05 -15.35
C ASP A 29 -3.76 -7.59 -16.70
N ASP A 30 -2.86 -6.86 -17.36
CA ASP A 30 -2.22 -7.27 -18.62
C ASP A 30 -1.40 -8.56 -18.45
N ILE A 31 -0.60 -8.65 -17.38
CA ILE A 31 0.20 -9.84 -17.07
C ILE A 31 -0.70 -11.01 -16.67
N THR A 32 -1.79 -10.75 -15.94
CA THR A 32 -2.77 -11.78 -15.57
C THR A 32 -3.31 -12.48 -16.82
N GLN A 33 -3.71 -11.71 -17.84
CA GLN A 33 -4.17 -12.25 -19.12
C GLN A 33 -3.09 -13.03 -19.87
N LYS A 34 -1.85 -12.52 -19.90
CA LYS A 34 -0.72 -13.16 -20.59
C LYS A 34 -0.20 -14.41 -19.90
N SER A 35 -0.31 -14.48 -18.58
CA SER A 35 0.16 -15.61 -17.77
C SER A 35 -0.71 -16.86 -17.91
N GLY A 36 -1.93 -16.72 -18.44
CA GLY A 36 -2.90 -17.80 -18.51
C GLY A 36 -3.58 -18.09 -17.17
N LEU A 37 -3.58 -17.17 -16.22
CA LEU A 37 -4.37 -17.31 -14.99
C LEU A 37 -5.87 -17.26 -15.34
N ASN A 38 -6.61 -18.34 -15.09
CA ASN A 38 -8.02 -18.44 -15.52
C ASN A 38 -9.02 -18.36 -14.37
N PHE A 39 -8.57 -18.48 -13.12
CA PHE A 39 -9.46 -18.54 -11.97
C PHE A 39 -8.76 -18.04 -10.71
N ILE A 40 -9.46 -17.27 -9.89
CA ILE A 40 -9.01 -16.87 -8.54
C ILE A 40 -10.09 -17.16 -7.50
N ILE A 41 -9.66 -17.23 -6.23
CA ILE A 41 -10.52 -17.18 -5.06
C ILE A 41 -9.93 -16.14 -4.12
N ASN A 42 -10.67 -15.06 -3.88
CA ASN A 42 -10.27 -13.99 -2.97
C ASN A 42 -11.30 -13.84 -1.84
N THR A 43 -10.82 -13.41 -0.67
CA THR A 43 -11.68 -13.10 0.47
C THR A 43 -11.52 -11.65 0.89
N VAL A 44 -12.63 -11.00 1.26
CA VAL A 44 -12.59 -9.75 2.03
C VAL A 44 -12.80 -10.11 3.50
N GLN A 45 -11.96 -9.56 4.38
CA GLN A 45 -11.97 -9.83 5.82
C GLN A 45 -12.19 -8.54 6.60
N ASP A 46 -12.70 -8.66 7.83
CA ASP A 46 -12.72 -7.56 8.79
C ASP A 46 -11.37 -7.40 9.52
N GLY A 47 -11.31 -6.44 10.47
CA GLY A 47 -10.11 -6.17 11.25
C GLY A 47 -9.66 -7.31 12.18
N GLU A 48 -10.53 -8.29 12.43
CA GLU A 48 -10.23 -9.49 13.22
C GLU A 48 -9.84 -10.69 12.34
N GLY A 49 -9.79 -10.50 11.01
CA GLY A 49 -9.47 -11.55 10.04
C GLY A 49 -10.64 -12.48 9.71
N LYS A 50 -11.86 -12.18 10.17
CA LYS A 50 -13.05 -12.97 9.82
C LYS A 50 -13.44 -12.69 8.37
N VAL A 51 -13.69 -13.75 7.62
CA VAL A 51 -14.15 -13.65 6.23
C VAL A 51 -15.56 -13.05 6.18
N LEU A 52 -15.68 -11.87 5.57
CA LEU A 52 -16.95 -11.20 5.31
C LEU A 52 -17.59 -11.74 4.03
N LYS A 53 -16.79 -11.95 2.97
CA LYS A 53 -17.28 -12.43 1.68
C LYS A 53 -16.16 -13.07 0.85
N VAL A 54 -16.54 -14.04 0.02
CA VAL A 54 -15.66 -14.74 -0.94
C VAL A 54 -16.05 -14.38 -2.37
N PHE A 55 -15.05 -14.20 -3.24
CA PHE A 55 -15.21 -13.88 -4.65
C PHE A 55 -14.36 -14.87 -5.46
N ALA A 56 -15.00 -15.60 -6.37
CA ALA A 56 -14.34 -16.59 -7.19
C ALA A 56 -14.80 -16.50 -8.64
N GLY A 57 -13.90 -16.73 -9.59
CA GLY A 57 -14.18 -16.63 -11.02
C GLY A 57 -13.00 -16.14 -11.84
N GLU A 58 -13.31 -15.57 -13.01
CA GLU A 58 -12.32 -14.92 -13.89
C GLU A 58 -11.53 -13.87 -13.09
N PRO A 59 -10.19 -13.84 -13.18
CA PRO A 59 -9.35 -13.05 -12.27
C PRO A 59 -9.68 -11.56 -12.19
N VAL A 60 -9.88 -10.91 -13.34
CA VAL A 60 -10.09 -9.46 -13.39
C VAL A 60 -11.47 -9.12 -12.83
N ASP A 61 -12.50 -9.86 -13.21
CA ASP A 61 -13.88 -9.60 -12.80
C ASP A 61 -14.15 -10.02 -11.35
N ALA A 62 -13.64 -11.17 -10.90
CA ALA A 62 -13.72 -11.58 -9.50
C ALA A 62 -13.01 -10.57 -8.58
N HIS A 63 -11.85 -10.05 -8.99
CA HIS A 63 -11.18 -8.98 -8.26
C HIS A 63 -12.01 -7.69 -8.22
N LYS A 64 -12.58 -7.25 -9.35
CA LYS A 64 -13.42 -6.03 -9.40
C LYS A 64 -14.62 -6.15 -8.45
N CYS A 65 -15.31 -7.29 -8.45
CA CYS A 65 -16.42 -7.55 -7.53
C CYS A 65 -15.97 -7.49 -6.07
N GLY A 66 -14.82 -8.11 -5.75
CA GLY A 66 -14.23 -8.04 -4.41
C GLY A 66 -13.88 -6.62 -3.98
N LEU A 67 -13.30 -5.83 -4.88
CA LEU A 67 -12.96 -4.42 -4.63
C LEU A 67 -14.20 -3.57 -4.35
N SER A 68 -15.29 -3.74 -5.12
CA SER A 68 -16.53 -2.99 -4.89
C SER A 68 -17.05 -3.21 -3.48
N HIS A 69 -17.07 -4.46 -3.02
CA HIS A 69 -17.45 -4.78 -1.64
C HIS A 69 -16.46 -4.25 -0.61
N ALA A 70 -15.14 -4.41 -0.85
CA ALA A 70 -14.12 -3.88 0.05
C ALA A 70 -14.24 -2.36 0.25
N LYS A 71 -14.60 -1.61 -0.80
CA LYS A 71 -14.86 -0.16 -0.71
C LYS A 71 -16.06 0.20 0.15
N GLU A 72 -17.06 -0.67 0.22
CA GLU A 72 -18.24 -0.46 1.08
C GLU A 72 -17.89 -0.68 2.55
N VAL A 73 -17.13 -1.74 2.85
CA VAL A 73 -16.91 -2.18 4.25
C VAL A 73 -15.61 -1.63 4.88
N MET A 74 -14.61 -1.24 4.08
CA MET A 74 -13.30 -0.79 4.58
C MET A 74 -13.05 0.72 4.44
N ARG A 75 -13.99 1.48 3.88
CA ARG A 75 -13.81 2.92 3.67
C ARG A 75 -14.12 3.71 4.93
N ALA A 76 -13.15 4.48 5.40
CA ALA A 76 -13.36 5.54 6.38
C ALA A 76 -13.53 6.89 5.69
N THR A 77 -14.54 7.67 6.11
CA THR A 77 -14.71 9.06 5.67
C THR A 77 -14.17 9.99 6.75
N ILE A 78 -13.17 10.81 6.38
CA ILE A 78 -12.56 11.78 7.29
C ILE A 78 -12.90 13.18 6.74
N PRO A 79 -13.70 13.99 7.47
CA PRO A 79 -14.27 15.22 6.93
C PRO A 79 -13.25 16.33 6.74
N THR A 80 -12.16 16.32 7.52
CA THR A 80 -11.14 17.37 7.51
C THR A 80 -9.76 16.78 7.72
N LYS A 81 -8.77 17.38 7.07
CA LYS A 81 -7.36 17.05 7.32
C LYS A 81 -6.93 17.51 8.72
N GLY A 82 -6.11 16.70 9.39
CA GLY A 82 -5.55 16.98 10.70
C GLY A 82 -4.21 17.72 10.63
N ASP A 83 -3.92 18.52 11.66
CA ASP A 83 -2.58 19.09 11.90
C ASP A 83 -1.60 18.04 12.41
N ILE A 84 -2.11 17.10 13.21
CA ILE A 84 -1.40 15.91 13.68
C ILE A 84 -2.27 14.69 13.38
N VAL A 85 -1.71 13.67 12.74
CA VAL A 85 -2.37 12.39 12.47
C VAL A 85 -1.58 11.29 13.16
N ILE A 86 -2.23 10.55 14.06
CA ILE A 86 -1.66 9.40 14.74
C ILE A 86 -2.18 8.15 14.05
N ALA A 87 -1.28 7.26 13.61
CA ALA A 87 -1.66 6.07 12.87
C ALA A 87 -0.75 4.88 13.23
N SER A 88 -1.32 3.68 13.13
CA SER A 88 -0.65 2.40 13.34
C SER A 88 -1.07 1.42 12.24
N PRO A 89 -0.24 0.44 11.87
CA PRO A 89 -0.63 -0.65 10.98
C PRO A 89 -1.67 -1.62 11.61
N GLY A 90 -2.03 -1.42 12.89
CA GLY A 90 -3.22 -1.99 13.52
C GLY A 90 -2.97 -3.27 14.30
N VAL A 91 -2.34 -4.28 13.68
CA VAL A 91 -2.07 -5.58 14.31
C VAL A 91 -0.57 -5.84 14.43
N LYS A 92 -0.16 -6.52 15.50
CA LYS A 92 1.26 -6.81 15.80
C LYS A 92 1.98 -7.51 14.65
N SER A 93 1.31 -8.40 13.92
CA SER A 93 1.87 -9.08 12.74
C SER A 93 2.22 -8.12 11.59
N HIS A 94 1.68 -6.90 11.58
CA HIS A 94 2.00 -5.87 10.60
C HIS A 94 3.07 -4.87 11.07
N GLU A 95 3.49 -4.93 12.33
CA GLU A 95 4.51 -4.04 12.93
C GLU A 95 5.94 -4.57 12.76
N VAL A 96 6.24 -5.12 11.57
CA VAL A 96 7.48 -5.87 11.31
C VAL A 96 8.70 -4.94 11.30
N SER A 97 8.73 -3.97 10.39
CA SER A 97 9.85 -3.06 10.19
C SER A 97 9.36 -1.64 9.93
N LEU A 98 10.26 -0.65 9.93
CA LEU A 98 9.94 0.72 9.51
C LEU A 98 9.41 0.74 8.07
N TYR A 99 10.02 -0.02 7.16
CA TYR A 99 9.59 -0.14 5.77
C TYR A 99 8.15 -0.67 5.66
N GLN A 100 7.85 -1.75 6.36
CA GLN A 100 6.54 -2.41 6.33
C GLN A 100 5.46 -1.58 7.04
N SER A 101 5.79 -0.99 8.19
CA SER A 101 4.85 -0.15 8.94
C SER A 101 4.55 1.15 8.19
N GLY A 102 5.59 1.79 7.65
CA GLY A 102 5.48 3.02 6.89
C GLY A 102 4.69 2.84 5.59
N SER A 103 4.98 1.79 4.82
CA SER A 103 4.26 1.53 3.55
C SER A 103 2.77 1.27 3.74
N ARG A 104 2.37 0.61 4.83
CA ARG A 104 0.96 0.38 5.17
C ARG A 104 0.22 1.65 5.58
N VAL A 105 0.90 2.57 6.26
CA VAL A 105 0.28 3.77 6.84
C VAL A 105 0.32 4.96 5.88
N PHE A 106 1.50 5.28 5.33
CA PHE A 106 1.74 6.53 4.62
C PHE A 106 0.93 6.68 3.32
N GLY A 107 0.59 5.58 2.65
CA GLY A 107 -0.27 5.62 1.45
C GLY A 107 -1.65 6.24 1.70
N SER A 108 -2.16 6.16 2.94
CA SER A 108 -3.43 6.77 3.33
C SER A 108 -3.27 8.22 3.82
N MET A 109 -2.08 8.60 4.31
CA MET A 109 -1.88 9.85 5.05
C MET A 109 -1.96 11.11 4.19
N GLU A 110 -1.65 11.03 2.89
CA GLU A 110 -1.67 12.20 1.99
C GLU A 110 -3.04 12.92 1.98
N GLY A 111 -4.12 12.14 2.05
CA GLY A 111 -5.48 12.64 2.13
C GLY A 111 -5.88 13.17 3.51
N LEU A 112 -5.10 12.86 4.55
CA LEU A 112 -5.51 13.03 5.95
C LEU A 112 -4.70 14.09 6.70
N VAL A 113 -3.46 14.39 6.29
CA VAL A 113 -2.61 15.39 6.95
C VAL A 113 -2.59 16.70 6.17
N LYS A 114 -2.67 17.84 6.88
CA LYS A 114 -2.49 19.17 6.29
C LYS A 114 -1.03 19.34 5.81
N LYS A 115 -0.81 20.24 4.86
CA LYS A 115 0.54 20.61 4.43
C LYS A 115 1.30 21.20 5.63
N GLY A 116 2.48 20.64 5.93
CA GLY A 116 3.27 21.02 7.11
C GLY A 116 2.81 20.40 8.43
N GLY A 117 1.76 19.57 8.41
CA GLY A 117 1.33 18.79 9.57
C GLY A 117 2.27 17.64 9.90
N THR A 118 2.02 17.00 11.05
CA THR A 118 2.84 15.91 11.58
C THR A 118 2.10 14.57 11.50
N VAL A 119 2.81 13.52 11.10
CA VAL A 119 2.31 12.14 11.22
C VAL A 119 3.09 11.45 12.33
N VAL A 120 2.37 10.87 13.30
CA VAL A 120 2.94 10.03 14.36
C VAL A 120 2.64 8.58 14.01
N LEU A 121 3.66 7.84 13.58
CA LEU A 121 3.57 6.40 13.34
C LEU A 121 3.79 5.65 14.66
N VAL A 122 2.80 4.87 15.08
CA VAL A 122 2.88 3.99 16.25
C VAL A 122 3.07 2.56 15.77
N SER A 123 4.28 2.01 15.92
CA SER A 123 4.62 0.63 15.53
C SER A 123 5.88 0.17 16.28
N SER A 124 5.91 -1.09 16.72
CA SER A 124 7.08 -1.69 17.37
C SER A 124 8.29 -1.81 16.44
N CYS A 125 8.08 -2.00 15.13
CA CYS A 125 9.14 -2.22 14.14
C CYS A 125 10.19 -3.24 14.62
N HIS A 126 9.75 -4.40 15.10
CA HIS A 126 10.59 -5.35 15.84
C HIS A 126 11.77 -5.92 15.05
N ASP A 127 11.74 -5.89 13.72
CA ASP A 127 12.86 -6.28 12.84
C ASP A 127 13.78 -5.10 12.43
N GLY A 128 13.49 -3.90 12.93
CA GLY A 128 14.25 -2.67 12.68
C GLY A 128 13.78 -1.92 11.45
N ILE A 129 14.72 -1.42 10.64
CA ILE A 129 14.41 -0.58 9.47
C ILE A 129 13.81 -1.40 8.31
N TYR A 130 14.36 -2.61 8.08
CA TYR A 130 13.96 -3.51 7.00
C TYR A 130 14.11 -4.98 7.45
N GLU A 131 13.18 -5.82 7.03
CA GLU A 131 12.98 -7.22 7.44
C GLU A 131 13.65 -8.25 6.51
N GLY A 132 14.29 -7.80 5.42
CA GLY A 132 14.93 -8.69 4.45
C GLY A 132 16.09 -9.51 5.01
N ILE A 133 16.62 -10.41 4.17
CA ILE A 133 17.60 -11.41 4.58
C ILE A 133 19.02 -11.10 4.09
N GLY A 134 20.02 -11.45 4.92
CA GLY A 134 21.44 -11.35 4.55
C GLY A 134 21.86 -9.94 4.10
N LYS A 135 22.47 -9.86 2.91
CA LYS A 135 23.01 -8.60 2.37
C LYS A 135 21.94 -7.56 2.03
N GLU A 136 20.68 -7.97 1.83
CA GLU A 136 19.59 -7.04 1.53
C GLU A 136 19.29 -6.13 2.72
N LYS A 137 19.40 -6.67 3.94
CA LYS A 137 19.17 -5.89 5.17
C LYS A 137 20.17 -4.74 5.29
N GLU A 138 21.45 -5.04 5.06
CA GLU A 138 22.50 -4.02 5.09
C GLU A 138 22.38 -3.03 3.94
N PHE A 139 22.02 -3.50 2.73
CA PHE A 139 21.79 -2.63 1.59
C PHE A 139 20.66 -1.63 1.85
N PHE A 140 19.47 -2.09 2.27
CA PHE A 140 18.34 -1.22 2.54
C PHE A 140 18.59 -0.28 3.72
N ARG A 141 19.26 -0.78 4.76
CA ARG A 141 19.69 0.07 5.88
C ARG A 141 20.61 1.18 5.41
N SER A 142 21.63 0.84 4.62
CA SER A 142 22.56 1.81 4.03
C SER A 142 21.83 2.81 3.15
N LEU A 143 20.95 2.33 2.27
CA LEU A 143 20.16 3.16 1.35
C LEU A 143 19.28 4.16 2.10
N LEU A 144 18.60 3.75 3.18
CA LEU A 144 17.74 4.66 3.93
C LEU A 144 18.53 5.62 4.83
N SER A 145 19.74 5.25 5.23
CA SER A 145 20.60 6.08 6.08
C SER A 145 21.55 7.02 5.33
N CYS A 146 21.73 6.85 4.02
CA CYS A 146 22.68 7.66 3.25
C CYS A 146 22.15 9.05 2.90
N TYR A 147 20.84 9.27 2.97
CA TYR A 147 20.19 10.55 2.72
C TYR A 147 20.10 11.39 3.99
N ARG A 148 20.48 12.67 3.91
CA ARG A 148 20.41 13.62 5.03
C ARG A 148 19.02 14.24 5.20
N GLY A 149 18.15 14.11 4.21
CA GLY A 149 16.78 14.59 4.27
C GLY A 149 15.95 14.24 3.04
N HIS A 150 14.63 14.39 3.15
CA HIS A 150 13.67 14.02 2.09
C HIS A 150 13.94 14.71 0.75
N LYS A 151 14.51 15.91 0.73
CA LYS A 151 14.83 16.63 -0.52
C LYS A 151 15.88 15.90 -1.35
N GLU A 152 16.82 15.20 -0.72
CA GLU A 152 17.85 14.42 -1.45
C GLU A 152 17.26 13.15 -2.09
N VAL A 153 16.14 12.66 -1.57
CA VAL A 153 15.43 11.48 -2.10
C VAL A 153 14.50 11.87 -3.26
N LEU A 154 13.92 13.07 -3.22
CA LEU A 154 12.89 13.52 -4.16
C LEU A 154 13.45 14.25 -5.40
N ASN A 155 14.75 14.53 -5.43
CA ASN A 155 15.46 15.15 -6.57
C ASN A 155 16.13 14.09 -7.44
#